data_AF-A0A1Q6I4I0-F1
#
_entry.id   AF-A0A1Q6I4I0-F1
#
_cell.length_a   1.000
_cell.length_b   1.000
_cell.length_c   1.000
_cell.angle_alpha   90.00
_cell.angle_beta   90.00
_cell.angle_gamma   90.00
#
_symmetry.space_group_name_H-M   'P 1'
#
loop_
_entity.id
_entity.type
_entity.pdbx_description
1 polymer ?
#
loop_
_entity_poly.entity_id
_entity_poly.type
_entity_poly.pdbx_seq_one_letter_code
_entity_poly.pdbx_strand_id
1 'polypeptide(L)'
;MSSTTTNLINLLTAYLWVIVVMEGYRLQKVQRAMAPLVSYGRMGLTNYIAQSVIGVFIFSGFGLDWSHLGVFLSVLVCLAYTGVQIVFSHYWLKKFRYGPMEWLWRTGTYMKWQPLAR
;
A
#
# COMPACT_ATOMS: atom_id res chain seq x y z
N MET A 1 -15.04 -9.83 36.06
CA MET A 1 -15.91 -9.49 34.90
C MET A 1 -16.20 -10.78 34.15
N SER A 2 -17.45 -11.03 33.74
CA SER A 2 -17.76 -12.23 32.92
C SER A 2 -17.13 -12.07 31.54
N SER A 3 -16.72 -13.17 30.90
CA SER A 3 -16.15 -13.17 29.55
C SER A 3 -17.04 -12.45 28.54
N THR A 4 -18.37 -12.54 28.72
CA THR A 4 -19.38 -11.82 27.94
C THR A 4 -19.23 -10.31 28.01
N THR A 5 -18.99 -9.73 29.19
CA THR A 5 -18.81 -8.28 29.34
C THR A 5 -17.55 -7.79 28.63
N THR A 6 -16.44 -8.53 28.71
CA THR A 6 -15.19 -8.18 28.01
C THR A 6 -15.35 -8.24 26.49
N ASN A 7 -16.01 -9.28 25.97
CA ASN A 7 -16.28 -9.40 24.53
C ASN A 7 -17.15 -8.24 24.02
N LEU A 8 -18.17 -7.84 24.79
CA LEU A 8 -19.02 -6.71 24.43
C LEU A 8 -18.21 -5.40 24.38
N ILE A 9 -17.34 -5.16 25.36
CA ILE A 9 -16.45 -3.99 25.37
C ILE A 9 -15.53 -3.98 24.15
N ASN A 10 -14.94 -5.13 23.80
CA ASN A 10 -14.07 -5.25 22.62
C ASN A 10 -14.81 -4.92 21.32
N LEU A 11 -16.03 -5.45 21.15
CA LEU A 11 -16.86 -5.17 19.98
C LEU A 11 -17.23 -3.68 19.90
N LEU A 12 -17.70 -3.09 21.01
CA LEU A 12 -18.05 -1.67 21.06
C LEU A 12 -16.84 -0.79 20.73
N THR A 13 -15.67 -1.14 21.26
CA THR A 13 -14.42 -0.43 20.98
C THR A 13 -14.05 -0.51 19.50
N ALA A 14 -14.18 -1.69 18.87
CA ALA A 14 -13.94 -1.87 17.45
C ALA A 14 -14.89 -1.01 16.58
N TYR A 15 -16.18 -0.98 16.89
CA TYR A 15 -17.15 -0.13 16.20
C TYR A 15 -16.83 1.36 16.36
N LEU A 16 -16.43 1.79 17.55
CA LEU A 16 -16.02 3.16 17.82
C LEU A 16 -14.84 3.57 16.93
N TRP A 17 -13.80 2.73 16.82
CA TRP A 17 -12.68 2.98 15.93
C TRP A 17 -13.09 3.12 14.46
N VAL A 18 -13.98 2.25 13.97
CA VAL A 18 -14.48 2.32 12.59
C VAL A 18 -15.21 3.65 12.35
N ILE A 19 -16.09 4.06 13.26
CA ILE A 19 -16.85 5.32 13.13
C ILE A 19 -15.90 6.53 13.13
N VAL A 20 -14.92 6.55 14.04
CA VAL A 20 -13.93 7.64 14.13
C VAL A 20 -13.12 7.76 12.83
N VAL A 21 -12.68 6.64 12.26
CA VAL A 21 -11.94 6.63 10.99
C VAL A 21 -12.82 7.11 9.83
N MET A 22 -14.06 6.64 9.76
CA MET A 22 -15.00 7.01 8.70
C MET A 22 -15.39 8.49 8.75
N GLU A 23 -15.66 9.03 9.93
CA GLU A 23 -15.97 10.45 10.11
C GLU A 23 -14.74 11.33 9.89
N GLY A 24 -13.55 10.89 10.36
CA GLY A 24 -12.29 11.57 10.06
C GLY A 24 -12.02 11.69 8.56
N TYR A 25 -12.37 10.66 7.77
CA TYR A 25 -12.21 10.67 6.32
C TYR A 25 -13.18 11.62 5.59
N ARG A 26 -14.24 12.11 6.24
CA ARG A 26 -15.14 13.12 5.64
C ARG A 26 -14.50 14.49 5.54
N LEU A 27 -13.48 14.78 6.35
CA LEU A 27 -12.77 16.05 6.31
C LEU A 27 -12.00 16.18 4.98
N GLN A 28 -12.33 17.18 4.16
CA GLN A 28 -11.68 17.41 2.85
C GLN A 28 -10.15 17.52 2.95
N LYS A 29 -9.63 18.06 4.07
CA LYS A 29 -8.18 18.12 4.35
C LYS A 29 -7.57 16.72 4.45
N VAL A 30 -8.24 15.80 5.14
CA VAL A 30 -7.79 14.40 5.30
C VAL A 30 -7.81 13.70 3.94
N GLN A 31 -8.88 13.86 3.15
CA GLN A 31 -8.96 13.28 1.81
C GLN A 31 -7.82 13.72 0.89
N ARG A 32 -7.48 15.02 0.90
CA ARG A 32 -6.35 15.54 0.12
C ARG A 32 -5.01 15.02 0.63
N ALA A 33 -4.80 14.98 1.94
CA ALA A 33 -3.59 14.44 2.53
C ALA A 33 -3.40 12.94 2.23
N MET A 34 -4.50 12.19 2.16
CA MET A 34 -4.49 10.76 1.86
C MET A 34 -4.46 10.44 0.36
N ALA A 35 -4.63 11.42 -0.54
CA ALA A 35 -4.68 11.18 -1.98
C ALA A 35 -3.45 10.43 -2.55
N PRO A 36 -2.20 10.72 -2.12
CA PRO A 36 -1.04 9.92 -2.53
C PRO A 36 -1.09 8.49 -2.01
N LEU A 37 -1.54 8.28 -0.77
CA LEU A 37 -1.68 6.94 -0.18
C LEU A 37 -2.78 6.12 -0.85
N VAL A 38 -3.89 6.75 -1.23
CA VAL A 38 -4.95 6.13 -2.05
C VAL A 38 -4.39 5.70 -3.40
N SER A 39 -3.51 6.53 -4.00
CA SER A 39 -2.85 6.20 -5.27
C SER A 39 -1.92 4.99 -5.12
N TYR A 40 -1.15 4.93 -4.04
CA TYR A 40 -0.32 3.79 -3.68
C TYR A 40 -1.14 2.50 -3.50
N GLY A 41 -2.26 2.57 -2.79
CA GLY A 41 -3.16 1.43 -2.60
C GLY A 41 -3.83 0.93 -3.89
N ARG A 42 -4.12 1.83 -4.83
CA ARG A 42 -4.65 1.47 -6.16
C ARG A 42 -3.66 0.70 -7.04
N MET A 43 -2.37 0.77 -6.71
CA MET A 43 -1.28 0.02 -7.38
C MET A 43 -0.72 -1.08 -6.47
N GLY A 44 -1.56 -1.65 -5.59
CA GLY A 44 -1.11 -2.60 -4.57
C GLY A 44 -0.37 -3.83 -5.11
N LEU A 45 -0.79 -4.42 -6.23
CA LEU A 45 -0.12 -5.58 -6.82
C LEU A 45 1.21 -5.18 -7.45
N THR A 46 1.24 -4.07 -8.19
CA THR A 46 2.48 -3.54 -8.76
C THR A 46 3.48 -3.21 -7.65
N ASN A 47 3.05 -2.51 -6.62
CA ASN A 47 3.91 -2.06 -5.52
C ASN A 47 4.44 -3.23 -4.71
N TYR A 48 3.61 -4.25 -4.44
CA TYR A 48 4.01 -5.49 -3.79
C TYR A 48 5.13 -6.19 -4.57
N ILE A 49 4.92 -6.45 -5.88
CA ILE A 49 5.92 -7.12 -6.72
C ILE A 49 7.21 -6.31 -6.77
N ALA A 50 7.11 -4.99 -6.98
CA ALA A 50 8.28 -4.12 -7.02
C ALA A 50 9.04 -4.14 -5.68
N GLN A 51 8.33 -4.08 -4.54
CA GLN A 51 8.95 -4.14 -3.22
C GLN A 51 9.61 -5.50 -2.95
N SER A 52 9.01 -6.61 -3.37
CA SER A 52 9.61 -7.94 -3.25
C SER A 52 10.88 -8.07 -4.10
N VAL A 53 10.83 -7.66 -5.37
CA VAL A 53 12.00 -7.73 -6.27
C VAL A 53 13.15 -6.88 -5.73
N ILE A 54 12.86 -5.64 -5.32
CA ILE A 54 13.89 -4.74 -4.79
C ILE A 54 14.37 -5.19 -3.42
N GLY A 55 13.50 -5.71 -2.56
CA GLY A 55 13.89 -6.28 -1.28
C GLY A 55 14.83 -7.47 -1.44
N VAL A 56 14.53 -8.38 -2.38
CA VAL A 56 15.44 -9.49 -2.72
C VAL A 56 16.75 -8.95 -3.27
N PHE A 57 16.72 -7.97 -4.17
CA PHE A 57 17.95 -7.40 -4.74
C PHE A 57 18.85 -6.71 -3.71
N ILE A 58 18.27 -6.02 -2.73
CA ILE A 58 19.02 -5.29 -1.70
C ILE A 58 19.52 -6.24 -0.60
N PHE A 59 18.64 -7.10 -0.07
CA PHE A 59 18.90 -7.86 1.14
C PHE A 59 19.29 -9.33 0.91
N SER A 60 19.10 -9.86 -0.30
CA SER A 60 19.60 -11.20 -0.63
C SER A 60 20.98 -11.09 -1.28
N GLY A 61 21.83 -12.11 -1.07
CA GLY A 61 23.18 -12.19 -1.62
C GLY A 61 23.27 -12.27 -3.15
N PHE A 62 22.17 -12.03 -3.86
CA PHE A 62 22.10 -11.96 -5.32
C PHE A 62 22.43 -10.56 -5.88
N GLY A 63 22.31 -9.50 -5.06
CA GLY A 63 22.54 -8.11 -5.49
C GLY A 63 23.58 -7.38 -4.64
N LEU A 64 23.12 -6.37 -3.88
CA LEU A 64 24.00 -5.53 -3.04
C LEU A 64 24.47 -6.22 -1.74
N ASP A 65 23.88 -7.37 -1.43
CA ASP A 65 24.14 -8.18 -0.23
C ASP A 65 24.18 -7.36 1.08
N TRP A 66 23.22 -6.45 1.26
CA TRP A 66 23.04 -5.70 2.50
C TRP A 66 22.33 -6.51 3.59
N SER A 67 22.44 -7.84 3.51
CA SER A 67 21.91 -8.80 4.49
C SER A 67 22.46 -8.58 5.92
N HIS A 68 23.63 -7.95 6.01
CA HIS A 68 24.32 -7.61 7.27
C HIS A 68 23.88 -6.27 7.87
N LEU A 69 22.98 -5.51 7.23
CA LEU A 69 22.40 -4.32 7.86
C LEU A 69 21.59 -4.72 9.09
N GLY A 70 21.89 -4.07 10.21
CA GLY A 70 21.05 -4.17 11.39
C GLY A 70 19.60 -3.79 11.08
N VAL A 71 18.66 -4.40 11.80
CA VAL A 71 17.21 -4.26 11.59
C VAL A 71 16.76 -2.80 11.44
N PHE A 72 17.33 -1.90 12.23
CA PHE A 72 17.01 -0.47 12.20
C PHE A 72 17.26 0.17 10.82
N LEU A 73 18.43 -0.08 10.22
CA LEU A 73 18.78 0.49 8.91
C LEU A 73 17.92 -0.13 7.80
N SER A 74 17.65 -1.43 7.88
CA SER A 74 16.79 -2.12 6.91
C SER A 74 15.36 -1.57 6.89
N VAL A 75 14.80 -1.27 8.08
CA VAL A 75 13.50 -0.60 8.20
C VAL A 75 13.54 0.81 7.60
N LEU A 76 14.61 1.57 7.84
CA LEU A 76 14.75 2.93 7.30
C LEU A 76 14.81 2.92 5.76
N VAL A 77 15.57 1.99 5.16
CA VAL A 77 15.63 1.79 3.71
C VAL A 77 14.25 1.43 3.15
N CYS A 78 13.53 0.51 3.82
CA CYS A 78 12.18 0.11 3.42
C CYS A 78 11.19 1.28 3.47
N LEU A 79 11.24 2.12 4.51
CA LEU A 79 10.40 3.31 4.63
C LEU A 79 10.73 4.35 3.55
N ALA A 80 12.01 4.60 3.30
CA ALA A 80 12.45 5.50 2.24
C ALA A 80 11.95 5.02 0.86
N TYR A 81 12.13 3.73 0.58
CA TYR A 81 11.65 3.12 -0.66
C TYR A 81 10.12 3.19 -0.80
N THR A 82 9.38 2.89 0.28
CA THR A 82 7.92 3.02 0.30
C THR A 82 7.48 4.46 0.01
N GLY A 83 8.19 5.46 0.57
CA GLY A 83 7.95 6.86 0.28
C GLY A 83 8.10 7.18 -1.21
N VAL A 84 9.15 6.67 -1.85
CA VAL A 84 9.36 6.80 -3.30
C VAL A 84 8.22 6.12 -4.08
N GLN A 85 7.80 4.92 -3.69
CA GLN A 85 6.70 4.22 -4.35
C GLN A 85 5.36 4.97 -4.23
N ILE A 86 5.07 5.61 -3.09
CA ILE A 86 3.86 6.42 -2.90
C ILE A 86 3.84 7.59 -3.89
N VAL A 87 4.95 8.32 -3.97
CA VAL A 87 5.09 9.47 -4.88
C VAL A 87 4.99 9.01 -6.34
N PHE A 88 5.72 7.94 -6.69
CA PHE A 88 5.69 7.34 -8.03
C PHE A 88 4.27 6.89 -8.41
N SER A 89 3.57 6.17 -7.54
CA SER A 89 2.20 5.69 -7.77
C SER A 89 1.23 6.86 -8.00
N HIS A 90 1.40 7.95 -7.24
CA HIS A 90 0.59 9.15 -7.40
C HIS A 90 0.82 9.82 -8.76
N TYR A 91 2.06 9.97 -9.21
CA TYR A 91 2.35 10.52 -10.54
C TYR A 91 1.94 9.59 -11.67
N TRP A 92 2.15 8.28 -11.52
CA TRP A 92 1.77 7.27 -12.49
C TRP A 92 0.27 7.31 -12.79
N LEU A 93 -0.56 7.31 -11.74
CA LEU A 93 -2.01 7.33 -11.88
C LEU A 93 -2.60 8.66 -12.38
N LYS A 94 -1.78 9.72 -12.51
CA LYS A 94 -2.18 10.93 -13.26
C LYS A 94 -2.22 10.67 -14.76
N LYS A 95 -1.32 9.81 -15.28
CA LYS A 95 -1.20 9.48 -16.70
C LYS A 95 -1.89 8.17 -17.10
N PHE A 96 -1.89 7.19 -16.21
CA PHE A 96 -2.41 5.84 -16.47
C PHE A 96 -3.57 5.47 -15.54
N ARG A 97 -4.47 4.60 -16.00
CA ARG A 97 -5.67 4.19 -15.26
C ARG A 97 -5.38 3.15 -14.17
N TYR A 98 -4.36 2.33 -14.40
CA TYR A 98 -3.97 1.18 -13.58
C TYR A 98 -2.45 1.12 -13.42
N GLY A 99 -1.98 0.40 -12.41
CA GLY A 99 -0.59 -0.03 -12.38
C GLY A 99 -0.33 -1.11 -13.46
N PRO A 100 0.93 -1.28 -13.89
CA PRO A 100 1.31 -2.25 -14.92
C PRO A 100 0.83 -3.67 -14.61
N MET A 101 1.00 -4.13 -13.37
CA MET A 101 0.65 -5.50 -12.98
C MET A 101 -0.87 -5.67 -12.82
N GLU A 102 -1.58 -4.66 -12.31
CA GLU A 102 -3.04 -4.67 -12.24
C GLU A 102 -3.66 -4.70 -13.65
N TRP A 103 -3.07 -3.97 -14.59
CA TRP A 103 -3.51 -3.98 -15.97
C TRP A 103 -3.26 -5.34 -16.65
N LEU A 104 -2.09 -5.94 -16.41
CA LEU A 104 -1.76 -7.28 -16.92
C LEU A 104 -2.74 -8.30 -16.35
N TRP A 105 -2.98 -8.25 -15.04
CA TRP A 105 -3.93 -9.11 -14.36
C TRP A 105 -5.33 -8.99 -14.95
N ARG A 106 -5.87 -7.76 -15.08
CA ARG A 106 -7.20 -7.54 -15.67
C ARG A 106 -7.28 -7.99 -17.13
N THR A 107 -6.25 -7.68 -17.92
CA THR A 107 -6.20 -8.10 -19.33
C THR A 107 -6.19 -9.62 -19.45
N GLY A 108 -5.44 -10.31 -18.58
CA GLY A 108 -5.42 -11.76 -18.49
C GLY A 108 -6.75 -12.37 -18.03
N THR A 109 -7.36 -11.84 -16.96
CA THR A 109 -8.63 -12.36 -16.43
C THR A 109 -9.78 -12.21 -17.44
N TYR A 110 -9.88 -11.06 -18.11
CA TYR A 110 -10.96 -10.80 -19.06
C TYR A 110 -10.63 -11.24 -20.48
N MET A 111 -9.40 -11.71 -20.74
CA MET A 111 -8.86 -12.00 -22.07
C MET A 111 -9.13 -10.87 -23.09
N LYS A 112 -9.13 -9.63 -22.61
CA LYS A 112 -9.46 -8.43 -23.38
C LYS A 112 -8.51 -7.31 -22.99
N TRP A 113 -7.88 -6.72 -24.01
CA TRP A 113 -6.97 -5.58 -23.85
C TRP A 113 -7.69 -4.39 -23.22
N GLN A 114 -7.29 -4.04 -22.00
CA GLN A 114 -7.84 -2.90 -21.28
C GLN A 114 -7.10 -1.61 -21.68
N PRO A 115 -7.76 -0.45 -21.75
CA PRO A 115 -7.07 0.83 -21.99
C PRO A 115 -6.22 1.20 -20.76
N LEU A 116 -4.92 1.35 -20.97
CA LEU A 116 -3.94 1.69 -19.92
C LEU A 116 -3.77 3.21 -19.73
N ALA A 117 -3.70 3.96 -20.83
CA ALA A 117 -3.64 5.42 -20.80
C ALA A 117 -5.01 6.01 -20.42
N ARG A 118 -4.99 7.13 -19.70
CA ARG A 118 -6.22 7.83 -19.33
C ARG A 118 -6.85 8.51 -20.53
#